data_AF-A0A816X7A4-F1
#
_entry.id   AF-A0A816X7A4-F1
#
_cell.length_a   1.000
_cell.length_b   1.000
_cell.length_c   1.000
_cell.angle_alpha   90.00
_cell.angle_beta   90.00
_cell.angle_gamma   90.00
#
_symmetry.space_group_name_H-M   'P 1'
#
loop_
_entity.id
_entity.type
_entity.pdbx_description
1 polymer ?
#
loop_
_entity_poly.entity_id
_entity_poly.type
_entity_poly.pdbx_seq_one_letter_code
_entity_poly.pdbx_strand_id
1 'polypeptide(L)'
;MAGKRASPFSSPLLKPPPPLTTPKVEEETEFWRKEVDENLKRLQSLLFGADQFLEKSDFSSAQILGLRLLGFLDSRSVTEADRAFIAPIRREVASKVDSALEGLVSDSDR
;
A
#
# COMPACT_ATOMS: atom_id res chain seq x y z
N MET A 1 -59.78 -33.64 -26.19
CA MET A 1 -59.35 -32.74 -27.27
C MET A 1 -59.05 -31.36 -26.69
N ALA A 2 -57.80 -30.90 -26.72
CA ALA A 2 -57.41 -29.50 -26.59
C ALA A 2 -55.98 -29.35 -27.15
N GLY A 3 -55.84 -28.65 -28.27
CA GLY A 3 -54.62 -28.62 -29.08
C GLY A 3 -53.56 -27.66 -28.54
N LYS A 4 -52.30 -28.10 -28.55
CA LYS A 4 -51.12 -27.23 -28.36
C LYS A 4 -50.87 -26.47 -29.67
N ARG A 5 -51.04 -25.15 -29.65
CA ARG A 5 -50.67 -24.28 -30.78
C ARG A 5 -49.15 -24.20 -30.86
N ALA A 6 -48.57 -24.75 -31.94
CA ALA A 6 -47.19 -24.49 -32.31
C ALA A 6 -47.06 -23.03 -32.78
N SER A 7 -46.15 -22.27 -32.18
CA SER A 7 -45.74 -20.96 -32.67
C SER A 7 -44.94 -21.14 -33.97
N PRO A 8 -45.26 -20.45 -35.08
CA PRO A 8 -44.68 -20.74 -36.39
C PRO A 8 -43.38 -19.98 -36.70
N PHE A 9 -42.81 -19.24 -35.75
CA PHE A 9 -41.61 -18.44 -36.00
C PHE A 9 -40.41 -18.97 -35.20
N SER A 10 -39.87 -20.09 -35.64
CA SER A 10 -38.47 -20.46 -35.36
C SER A 10 -37.64 -20.04 -36.56
N SER A 11 -37.15 -18.79 -36.54
CA SER A 11 -36.22 -18.31 -37.55
C SER A 11 -34.80 -18.75 -37.17
N PRO A 12 -34.09 -19.55 -37.99
CA PRO A 12 -32.76 -20.07 -37.65
C PRO A 12 -31.61 -19.04 -37.71
N LEU A 13 -31.91 -17.76 -37.91
CA LEU A 13 -30.92 -16.71 -38.20
C LEU A 13 -30.84 -15.56 -37.18
N LEU A 14 -31.55 -15.67 -36.05
CA LEU A 14 -31.42 -14.72 -34.94
C LEU A 14 -30.90 -15.46 -33.71
N LYS A 15 -29.61 -15.80 -33.71
CA LYS A 15 -28.90 -15.99 -32.44
C LYS A 15 -28.83 -14.62 -31.77
N PRO A 16 -29.27 -14.48 -30.50
CA PRO A 16 -28.96 -13.27 -29.75
C PRO A 16 -27.44 -13.08 -29.76
N PRO A 17 -26.95 -11.84 -29.91
CA PRO A 17 -25.52 -11.58 -29.81
C PRO A 17 -25.03 -12.13 -28.45
N PRO A 18 -23.84 -12.73 -28.40
CA PRO A 18 -23.26 -13.13 -27.12
C PRO A 18 -23.25 -11.92 -26.20
N PRO A 19 -23.50 -12.10 -24.88
CA PRO A 19 -23.39 -10.98 -23.95
C PRO A 19 -22.02 -10.34 -24.19
N LEU A 20 -22.04 -9.03 -24.46
CA LEU A 20 -20.85 -8.20 -24.44
C LEU A 20 -20.24 -8.43 -23.07
N THR A 21 -19.23 -9.29 -23.02
CA THR A 21 -18.31 -9.38 -21.90
C THR A 21 -17.72 -8.00 -21.84
N THR A 22 -18.20 -7.20 -20.89
CA THR A 22 -17.53 -5.98 -20.49
C THR A 22 -16.08 -6.37 -20.27
N PRO A 23 -15.13 -5.70 -20.95
CA PRO A 23 -13.74 -5.99 -20.70
C PRO A 23 -13.52 -5.73 -19.21
N LYS A 24 -13.07 -6.76 -18.51
CA LYS A 24 -12.15 -6.79 -17.36
C LYS A 24 -11.60 -5.41 -16.91
N VAL A 25 -12.44 -4.51 -16.44
CA VAL A 25 -12.03 -3.20 -15.88
C VAL A 25 -12.25 -3.19 -14.35
N GLU A 26 -12.99 -4.15 -13.81
CA GLU A 26 -13.27 -4.26 -12.37
C GLU A 26 -12.04 -4.75 -11.57
N GLU A 27 -11.12 -5.49 -12.18
CA GLU A 27 -9.95 -6.02 -11.49
C GLU A 27 -8.96 -4.92 -11.05
N GLU A 28 -8.63 -3.95 -11.91
CA GLU A 28 -7.64 -2.90 -11.60
C GLU A 28 -8.06 -1.98 -10.44
N THR A 29 -9.36 -1.76 -10.26
CA THR A 29 -9.89 -0.90 -9.20
C THR A 29 -9.74 -1.48 -7.79
N GLU A 30 -9.61 -2.80 -7.64
CA GLU A 30 -9.41 -3.44 -6.33
C GLU A 30 -7.94 -3.48 -5.92
N PHE A 31 -7.02 -3.55 -6.90
CA PHE A 31 -5.58 -3.71 -6.62
C PHE A 31 -4.95 -2.49 -5.95
N TRP A 32 -5.30 -1.26 -6.35
CA TRP A 32 -4.67 -0.06 -5.77
C TRP A 32 -5.06 0.14 -4.29
N ARG A 33 -6.31 -0.19 -3.92
CA ARG A 33 -6.77 -0.06 -2.52
C ARG A 33 -6.00 -1.01 -1.61
N LYS A 34 -5.80 -2.24 -2.08
CA LYS A 34 -5.02 -3.24 -1.37
C LYS A 34 -3.57 -2.81 -1.24
N GLU A 35 -2.96 -2.31 -2.31
CA GLU A 35 -1.58 -1.81 -2.27
C GLU A 35 -1.43 -0.63 -1.28
N VAL A 36 -2.38 0.32 -1.29
CA VAL A 36 -2.38 1.45 -0.36
C VAL A 36 -2.53 0.97 1.08
N ASP A 37 -3.42 0.01 1.35
CA ASP A 37 -3.60 -0.57 2.68
C ASP A 37 -2.34 -1.30 3.18
N GLU A 38 -1.70 -2.09 2.32
CA GLU A 38 -0.42 -2.75 2.63
C GLU A 38 0.69 -1.75 2.90
N ASN A 39 0.80 -0.69 2.09
CA ASN A 39 1.76 0.37 2.27
C ASN A 39 1.52 1.14 3.59
N LEU A 40 0.25 1.42 3.92
CA LEU A 40 -0.12 2.09 5.17
C LEU A 40 0.23 1.24 6.39
N LYS A 41 -0.13 -0.05 6.37
CA LYS A 41 0.23 -0.99 7.45
C LYS A 41 1.73 -1.10 7.63
N ARG A 42 2.48 -1.14 6.53
CA ARG A 42 3.95 -1.19 6.58
C ARG A 42 4.55 0.10 7.14
N LEU A 43 4.06 1.26 6.71
CA LEU A 43 4.46 2.56 7.25
C LEU A 43 4.23 2.63 8.76
N GLN A 44 3.03 2.29 9.21
CA GLN A 44 2.66 2.29 10.62
C GLN A 44 3.52 1.32 11.44
N SER A 45 3.71 0.10 10.93
CA SER A 45 4.53 -0.92 11.62
C SER A 45 5.97 -0.47 11.80
N LEU A 46 6.57 0.19 10.79
CA LEU A 46 7.92 0.73 10.87
C LEU A 46 8.00 1.93 11.83
N LEU A 47 7.04 2.86 11.76
CA LEU A 47 7.02 4.06 12.59
C LEU A 47 6.84 3.69 14.08
N PHE A 48 5.79 2.94 14.40
CA PHE A 48 5.51 2.54 15.78
C PHE A 48 6.58 1.60 16.34
N GLY A 49 7.17 0.76 15.49
CA GLY A 49 8.31 -0.07 15.89
C GLY A 49 9.52 0.77 16.26
N ALA A 50 9.88 1.76 15.44
CA ALA A 50 11.00 2.67 15.74
C ALA A 50 10.77 3.43 17.05
N ASP A 51 9.55 3.93 17.27
CA ASP A 51 9.17 4.64 18.51
C ASP A 51 9.28 3.74 19.73
N GLN A 52 8.74 2.52 19.65
CA GLN A 52 8.81 1.57 20.74
C GLN A 52 10.26 1.22 21.13
N PHE A 53 11.16 1.08 20.15
CA PHE A 53 12.55 0.77 20.44
C PHE A 53 13.32 1.97 20.99
N LEU A 54 13.01 3.19 20.54
CA LEU A 54 13.53 4.42 21.16
C LEU A 54 13.12 4.52 22.63
N GLU A 55 11.85 4.27 22.95
CA GLU A 55 11.35 4.28 24.34
C GLU A 55 12.08 3.25 25.23
N LYS A 56 12.47 2.12 24.66
CA LYS A 56 13.21 1.05 25.35
C LYS A 56 14.73 1.26 25.35
N SER A 57 15.23 2.34 24.76
CA SER A 57 16.66 2.58 24.55
C SER A 57 17.37 1.47 23.75
N ASP A 58 16.63 0.71 22.93
CA ASP A 58 17.23 -0.17 21.92
C ASP A 58 17.50 0.65 20.66
N PHE A 59 18.57 1.44 20.73
CA PHE A 59 18.91 2.39 19.68
C PHE A 59 19.27 1.71 18.35
N SER A 60 19.80 0.49 18.40
CA SER A 60 20.16 -0.28 17.20
C SER A 60 18.91 -0.67 16.41
N SER A 61 17.91 -1.26 17.08
CA SER A 61 16.64 -1.63 16.45
C SER A 61 15.88 -0.39 15.96
N ALA A 62 15.87 0.69 16.76
CA ALA A 62 15.26 1.96 16.38
C ALA A 62 15.89 2.54 15.10
N GLN A 63 17.23 2.57 15.02
CA GLN A 63 17.96 3.06 13.86
C GLN A 63 17.64 2.23 12.61
N ILE A 64 17.65 0.90 12.72
CA ILE A 64 17.36 -0.01 11.59
C ILE A 64 15.95 0.22 11.05
N LEU A 65 14.95 0.33 11.93
CA LEU A 65 13.57 0.55 11.50
C LEU A 65 13.37 1.96 10.92
N GLY A 66 13.99 2.99 11.51
CA GLY A 66 13.96 4.35 10.98
C GLY A 66 14.56 4.45 9.57
N LEU A 67 15.74 3.85 9.34
CA LEU A 67 16.37 3.80 8.02
C LEU A 67 15.52 3.04 6.99
N ARG A 68 14.90 1.92 7.40
CA ARG A 68 13.96 1.17 6.54
C ARG A 68 12.73 2.01 6.17
N LEU A 69 12.22 2.81 7.10
CA LEU A 69 11.10 3.69 6.86
C LEU A 69 11.46 4.81 5.87
N LEU A 70 12.64 5.44 6.03
CA LEU A 70 13.14 6.43 5.07
C LEU A 70 13.24 5.84 3.65
N GLY A 71 13.87 4.66 3.52
CA GLY A 71 13.97 3.98 2.24
C GLY A 71 12.61 3.61 1.64
N PHE A 72 11.66 3.19 2.48
CA PHE A 72 10.29 2.90 2.04
C PHE A 72 9.59 4.16 1.51
N LEU A 73 9.65 5.27 2.24
CA LEU A 73 9.07 6.56 1.84
C LEU A 73 9.67 7.05 0.52
N ASP A 74 10.99 7.01 0.39
CA ASP A 74 11.71 7.44 -0.81
C ASP A 74 11.38 6.54 -2.02
N SER A 75 11.18 5.23 -1.81
CA SER A 75 10.80 4.29 -2.89
C SER A 75 9.37 4.48 -3.42
N ARG A 76 8.47 5.03 -2.60
CA ARG A 76 7.06 5.28 -2.96
C ARG A 76 6.81 6.71 -3.43
N SER A 77 7.81 7.59 -3.33
CA SER A 77 7.70 9.01 -3.69
C SER A 77 8.39 9.28 -5.03
N VAL A 78 7.63 9.13 -6.11
CA VAL A 78 8.16 9.23 -7.48
C VAL A 78 8.16 10.68 -7.97
N THR A 79 7.12 11.45 -7.64
CA THR A 79 6.96 12.83 -8.08
C THR A 79 7.44 13.83 -7.03
N GLU A 80 7.69 15.07 -7.45
CA GLU A 80 8.01 16.16 -6.53
C GLU A 80 6.84 16.47 -5.58
N ALA A 81 5.61 16.30 -6.05
CA ALA A 81 4.42 16.45 -5.22
C ALA A 81 4.38 15.41 -4.10
N ASP A 82 4.72 14.15 -4.40
CA ASP A 82 4.80 13.08 -3.40
C ASP A 82 5.88 13.43 -2.35
N ARG A 83 7.06 13.86 -2.80
CA ARG A 83 8.17 14.26 -1.92
C ARG A 83 7.78 15.41 -1.01
N ALA A 84 7.10 16.43 -1.54
CA ALA A 84 6.59 17.55 -0.75
C ALA A 84 5.55 17.08 0.28
N PHE A 85 4.66 16.16 -0.12
CA PHE A 85 3.62 15.61 0.74
C PHE A 85 4.19 14.79 1.90
N ILE A 86 5.20 13.95 1.65
CA ILE A 86 5.83 13.11 2.68
C ILE A 86 6.91 13.82 3.50
N ALA A 87 7.33 15.03 3.10
CA ALA A 87 8.44 15.76 3.72
C ALA A 87 8.33 15.90 5.25
N PRO A 88 7.15 16.18 5.85
CA PRO A 88 7.02 16.25 7.30
C PRO A 88 7.35 14.92 7.98
N ILE A 89 6.77 13.81 7.49
CA ILE A 89 7.00 12.46 8.03
C ILE A 89 8.47 12.08 7.85
N ARG A 90 9.04 12.33 6.66
CA ARG A 90 10.46 12.06 6.38
C ARG A 90 11.39 12.80 7.34
N ARG A 91 11.11 14.07 7.64
CA ARG A 91 11.89 14.86 8.60
C ARG A 91 11.79 14.31 10.01
N GLU A 92 10.59 13.93 10.44
CA GLU A 92 10.38 13.32 11.75
C GLU A 92 11.16 12.01 11.90
N VAL A 93 11.08 11.14 10.89
CA VAL A 93 11.81 9.86 10.90
C VAL A 93 13.32 10.08 10.88
N ALA A 94 13.82 11.05 10.12
CA ALA A 94 15.24 11.41 10.13
C ALA A 94 15.70 11.86 11.53
N SER A 95 14.92 12.71 12.21
CA SER A 95 15.22 13.12 13.59
C SER A 95 15.27 11.94 14.55
N LYS A 96 14.39 10.94 14.39
CA LYS A 96 14.41 9.70 15.21
C LYS A 96 15.67 8.86 14.95
N VAL A 97 16.10 8.77 13.69
CA VAL A 97 17.36 8.10 13.32
C VAL A 97 18.56 8.81 13.93
N ASP A 98 18.57 10.14 13.92
CA ASP A 98 19.64 10.94 14.53
C ASP A 98 19.68 10.72 16.05
N SER A 99 18.53 10.75 16.74
CA SER A 99 18.46 10.44 18.18
C SER A 99 18.93 9.02 18.51
N ALA A 100 18.60 8.04 17.66
CA ALA A 100 19.11 6.68 17.82
C ALA A 100 20.63 6.61 17.64
N LEU A 101 21.19 7.35 16.67
CA LEU A 101 22.63 7.42 16.45
C LEU A 101 23.35 8.04 17.66
N GLU A 102 22.84 9.15 18.20
CA GLU A 102 23.39 9.79 19.41
C GLU A 102 23.37 8.84 20.62
N GLY A 103 22.29 8.06 20.77
CA GLY A 103 22.17 7.01 21.79
C GLY A 103 23.23 5.91 21.63
N LEU A 104 23.43 5.41 20.40
CA LEU A 104 24.45 4.40 20.10
C LEU A 104 25.88 4.89 20.39
N VAL A 105 26.18 6.14 20.06
CA VAL A 105 27.50 6.74 20.36
C VAL A 105 27.71 6.80 21.88
N SER A 106 26.70 7.28 22.61
CA SER A 106 26.75 7.38 24.07
C SER A 106 26.91 6.02 24.77
N ASP A 107 26.29 4.96 24.24
CA ASP A 107 26.43 3.60 24.76
C ASP A 107 27.80 2.98 24.42
N SER A 108 28.43 3.37 23.31
CA SER A 108 29.78 2.92 22.96
C SER A 108 30.89 3.57 23.78
N ASP A 109 30.66 4.79 24.27
CA ASP A 109 31.63 5.55 25.08
C ASP A 109 31.64 5.12 26.57
N ARG A 110 30.69 4.27 26.99
CA ARG A 110 30.55 3.76 28.36
C ARG A 110 31.35 2.48 28.60
#